data_AF-A0A166FSA0-F1
#
_entry.id   AF-A0A166FSA0-F1
#
_cell.length_a   1.000
_cell.length_b   1.000
_cell.length_c   1.000
_cell.angle_alpha   90.00
_cell.angle_beta   90.00
_cell.angle_gamma   90.00
#
_symmetry.space_group_name_H-M   'P 1'
#
loop_
_entity.id
_entity.type
_entity.pdbx_description
1 polymer ?
#
loop_
_entity_poly.entity_id
_entity_poly.type
_entity_poly.pdbx_seq_one_letter_code
_entity_poly.pdbx_strand_id
1 'polypeptide(L)'
;MRRNVNDLIILSYEFLKSVLKDDASVIGAVKRCTWLLTQDLEKSLRPNVELLQSYGVPNDRIAGMLRYQPRTMIQNAVGFKMVVEEVRKMGFEPVKCHFIWACQVKLGLSETMWKRKWDYFKKWGWSDDEIRSALMKQPKIMSVSQKKVEKVLDFLVNDMRWEISEVASCPIVVMHSLENWTKPRCLLIQFLLSKGAVKKDLALSSVIVSVERRFVENYVKKYCAEFPEVLELYASLTLKKKPKQPVK
;
A
#
# COMPACT_ATOMS: atom_id res chain seq x y z
N MET A 1 29.04 27.08 -19.72
CA MET A 1 28.06 28.04 -19.18
C MET A 1 27.51 27.45 -17.88
N ARG A 2 27.90 27.96 -16.71
CA ARG A 2 27.36 27.49 -15.41
C ARG A 2 25.97 28.12 -15.23
N ARG A 3 24.91 27.32 -15.19
CA ARG A 3 23.55 27.81 -14.86
C ARG A 3 23.59 28.43 -13.46
N ASN A 4 23.04 29.62 -13.28
CA ASN A 4 22.86 30.22 -11.95
C ASN A 4 21.86 29.36 -11.16
N VAL A 5 22.06 29.25 -9.85
CA VAL A 5 21.20 28.46 -8.95
C VAL A 5 19.75 28.96 -9.02
N ASN A 6 19.54 30.26 -9.17
CA ASN A 6 18.21 30.86 -9.29
C ASN A 6 17.48 30.41 -10.57
N ASP A 7 18.18 30.33 -11.71
CA ASP A 7 17.60 29.90 -12.98
C ASP A 7 17.20 28.41 -12.92
N LEU A 8 18.02 27.57 -12.27
CA LEU A 8 17.71 26.16 -12.08
C LEU A 8 16.46 25.96 -11.21
N ILE A 9 16.31 26.75 -10.13
CA ILE A 9 15.15 26.67 -9.24
C ILE A 9 13.87 27.07 -9.98
N ILE A 10 13.90 28.14 -10.77
CA ILE A 10 12.75 28.61 -11.55
C ILE A 10 12.34 27.54 -12.57
N LEU A 11 13.28 27.03 -13.37
CA LEU A 11 12.99 25.98 -14.37
C LEU A 11 12.46 24.70 -13.72
N SER A 12 13.04 24.29 -12.59
CA SER A 12 12.56 23.12 -11.85
C SER A 12 11.14 23.34 -11.32
N TYR A 13 10.85 24.53 -10.78
CA TYR A 13 9.51 24.87 -10.30
C TYR A 13 8.48 24.87 -11.44
N GLU A 14 8.77 25.50 -12.57
CA GLU A 14 7.88 25.55 -13.74
C GLU A 14 7.58 24.15 -14.27
N PHE A 15 8.60 23.30 -14.40
CA PHE A 15 8.40 21.93 -14.84
C PHE A 15 7.57 21.12 -13.83
N LEU A 16 7.88 21.20 -12.53
CA LEU A 16 7.08 20.53 -11.50
C LEU A 16 5.63 21.01 -11.50
N LYS A 17 5.39 22.31 -11.65
CA LYS A 17 4.06 22.91 -11.75
C LYS A 17 3.30 22.38 -12.96
N SER A 18 3.98 22.21 -14.10
CA SER A 18 3.36 21.66 -15.32
C SER A 18 2.81 20.24 -15.11
N VAL A 19 3.47 19.42 -14.28
CA VAL A 19 3.05 18.04 -13.96
C VAL A 19 2.04 18.01 -12.80
N LEU A 20 2.30 18.74 -11.71
CA LEU A 20 1.55 18.68 -10.46
C LEU A 20 0.33 19.60 -10.40
N LYS A 21 0.21 20.57 -11.33
CA LYS A 21 -0.90 21.50 -11.55
C LYS A 21 -1.15 22.55 -10.45
N ASP A 22 -0.76 22.32 -9.21
CA ASP A 22 -0.97 23.26 -8.09
C ASP A 22 0.29 23.46 -7.21
N ASP A 23 0.38 24.61 -6.53
CA ASP A 23 1.59 24.97 -5.74
C ASP A 23 1.75 24.14 -4.48
N ALA A 24 0.63 23.78 -3.82
CA ALA A 24 0.66 22.98 -2.62
C ALA A 24 1.27 21.59 -2.89
N SER A 25 0.98 21.02 -4.06
CA SER A 25 1.57 19.78 -4.53
C SER A 25 3.06 19.91 -4.83
N VAL A 26 3.49 20.99 -5.48
CA VAL A 26 4.92 21.25 -5.76
C VAL A 26 5.69 21.37 -4.44
N ILE A 27 5.22 22.22 -3.53
CA ILE A 27 5.82 22.39 -2.19
C ILE A 27 5.85 21.06 -1.44
N GLY A 28 4.76 20.28 -1.50
CA GLY A 28 4.67 18.96 -0.89
C GLY A 28 5.71 17.97 -1.44
N ALA A 29 5.92 17.94 -2.76
CA ALA A 29 6.90 17.09 -3.40
C ALA A 29 8.33 17.50 -3.04
N VAL A 30 8.64 18.80 -3.09
CA VAL A 30 9.96 19.35 -2.72
C VAL A 30 10.29 19.07 -1.26
N LYS A 31 9.34 19.24 -0.33
CA LYS A 31 9.51 18.90 1.09
C LYS A 31 9.85 17.42 1.29
N ARG A 32 9.41 16.54 0.40
CA ARG A 32 9.72 15.09 0.43
C ARG A 32 11.05 14.75 -0.22
N CYS A 33 11.48 15.54 -1.20
CA CYS A 33 12.72 15.34 -1.93
C CYS A 33 13.27 16.68 -2.40
N THR A 34 14.17 17.25 -1.59
CA THR A 34 14.85 18.51 -1.88
C THR A 34 15.69 18.45 -3.16
N TRP A 35 16.03 17.24 -3.62
CA TRP A 35 16.79 16.98 -4.84
C TRP A 35 16.05 17.44 -6.09
N LEU A 36 14.73 17.62 -6.01
CA LEU A 36 13.94 18.21 -7.08
C LEU A 36 14.35 19.66 -7.41
N LEU A 37 15.01 20.37 -6.47
CA LEU A 37 15.49 21.73 -6.69
C LEU A 37 16.98 21.79 -7.06
N THR A 38 17.73 20.70 -6.84
CA THR A 38 19.19 20.69 -7.04
C THR A 38 19.63 19.92 -8.28
N GLN A 39 18.75 19.10 -8.87
CA GLN A 39 19.03 18.35 -10.09
C GLN A 39 18.45 19.01 -11.34
N ASP A 40 19.05 18.68 -12.49
CA ASP A 40 18.54 19.04 -13.81
C ASP A 40 17.32 18.16 -14.15
N LEU A 41 16.11 18.63 -13.83
CA LEU A 41 14.87 17.86 -14.02
C LEU A 41 14.58 17.52 -15.48
N GLU A 42 15.09 18.33 -16.41
CA GLU A 42 15.05 18.04 -17.85
C GLU A 42 15.76 16.74 -18.21
N LYS A 43 16.77 16.35 -17.42
CA LYS A 43 17.54 15.11 -17.62
C LYS A 43 17.10 13.98 -16.70
N SER A 44 16.72 14.29 -15.46
CA SER A 44 16.43 13.26 -14.45
C SER A 44 14.95 12.88 -14.35
N LEU A 45 14.03 13.81 -14.62
CA LEU A 45 12.59 13.61 -14.41
C LEU A 45 11.80 13.57 -15.72
N ARG A 46 12.06 14.49 -16.66
CA ARG A 46 11.33 14.57 -17.93
C ARG A 46 11.33 13.26 -18.72
N PRO A 47 12.47 12.57 -18.93
CA PRO A 47 12.47 11.32 -19.68
C PRO A 47 11.60 10.23 -19.03
N ASN A 48 11.55 10.21 -17.69
CA ASN A 48 10.75 9.23 -16.94
C ASN A 48 9.26 9.54 -17.01
N VAL A 49 8.88 10.83 -16.98
CA VAL A 49 7.50 11.28 -17.18
C VAL A 49 7.03 10.94 -18.60
N GLU A 50 7.82 11.30 -19.61
CA GLU A 50 7.51 11.04 -21.02
C GLU A 50 7.43 9.55 -21.32
N LEU A 51 8.31 8.74 -20.73
CA LEU A 51 8.22 7.28 -20.84
C LEU A 51 6.88 6.75 -20.31
N LEU A 52 6.46 7.14 -19.10
CA LEU A 52 5.17 6.72 -18.55
C LEU A 52 4.01 7.18 -19.43
N GLN A 53 4.06 8.41 -19.94
CA GLN A 53 3.05 8.94 -20.87
C GLN A 53 2.99 8.16 -22.18
N SER A 54 4.15 7.80 -22.76
CA SER A 54 4.23 6.98 -23.97
C SER A 54 3.64 5.58 -23.79
N TYR A 55 3.64 5.06 -22.56
CA TYR A 55 2.97 3.80 -22.21
C TYR A 55 1.49 3.97 -21.87
N GLY A 56 0.95 5.19 -21.93
CA GLY A 56 -0.45 5.48 -21.68
C GLY A 56 -0.81 5.61 -20.20
N VAL A 57 0.15 5.82 -19.30
CA VAL A 57 -0.13 6.06 -17.89
C VAL A 57 -0.85 7.41 -17.74
N PRO A 58 -2.02 7.47 -17.09
CA PRO A 58 -2.75 8.73 -16.91
C PRO A 58 -1.94 9.78 -16.12
N ASN A 59 -2.02 11.04 -16.56
CA ASN A 59 -1.25 12.15 -15.99
C ASN A 59 -1.52 12.36 -14.48
N ASP A 60 -2.74 12.13 -14.01
CA ASP A 60 -3.09 12.20 -12.57
C ASP A 60 -2.34 11.15 -11.74
N ARG A 61 -2.06 9.97 -12.32
CA ARG A 61 -1.30 8.89 -11.67
C ARG A 61 0.18 9.20 -11.62
N ILE A 62 0.74 9.77 -12.70
CA ILE A 62 2.11 10.26 -12.75
C ILE A 62 2.30 11.39 -11.73
N ALA A 63 1.40 12.37 -11.71
CA ALA A 63 1.41 13.45 -10.73
C ALA A 63 1.30 12.92 -9.29
N GLY A 64 0.43 11.93 -9.06
CA GLY A 64 0.33 11.25 -7.76
C GLY A 64 1.65 10.58 -7.34
N MET A 65 2.33 9.89 -8.25
CA MET A 65 3.63 9.29 -7.95
C MET A 65 4.70 10.33 -7.64
N LEU A 66 4.77 11.41 -8.41
CA LEU A 66 5.69 12.52 -8.16
C LEU A 66 5.39 13.23 -6.84
N ARG A 67 4.11 13.39 -6.47
CA ARG A 67 3.69 14.04 -5.22
C ARG A 67 4.09 13.24 -3.97
N TYR A 68 3.88 11.92 -3.98
CA TYR A 68 4.07 11.08 -2.80
C TYR A 68 5.44 10.39 -2.73
N GLN A 69 6.08 10.16 -3.88
CA GLN A 69 7.35 9.44 -3.97
C GLN A 69 8.30 10.03 -5.02
N PRO A 70 8.62 11.34 -4.96
CA PRO A 70 9.41 12.02 -5.99
C PRO A 70 10.78 11.40 -6.26
N ARG A 71 11.41 10.80 -5.23
CA ARG A 71 12.72 10.16 -5.36
C ARG A 71 12.75 9.01 -6.37
N THR A 72 11.65 8.27 -6.56
CA THR A 72 11.61 7.19 -7.55
C THR A 72 11.51 7.70 -8.98
N MET A 73 11.00 8.91 -9.18
CA MET A 73 10.81 9.53 -10.50
C MET A 73 12.06 10.23 -11.04
N ILE A 74 13.05 10.51 -10.19
CA ILE A 74 14.33 11.14 -10.57
C ILE A 74 15.48 10.13 -10.68
N GLN A 75 15.17 8.83 -10.73
CA GLN A 75 16.18 7.80 -10.98
C GLN A 75 16.70 7.87 -12.42
N ASN A 76 17.88 7.28 -12.65
CA ASN A 76 18.46 7.19 -13.98
C ASN A 76 17.46 6.60 -15.00
N ALA A 77 17.32 7.24 -16.16
CA ALA A 77 16.31 6.90 -17.15
C ALA A 77 16.44 5.46 -17.72
N VAL A 78 17.65 4.92 -17.83
CA VAL A 78 17.88 3.54 -18.29
C VAL A 78 17.33 2.56 -17.26
N GLY A 79 17.72 2.72 -15.99
CA GLY A 79 17.23 1.87 -14.90
C GLY A 79 15.71 2.00 -14.69
N PHE A 80 15.19 3.22 -14.78
CA PHE A 80 13.75 3.48 -14.70
C PHE A 80 12.99 2.75 -15.80
N LYS A 81 13.47 2.84 -17.05
CA LYS A 81 12.87 2.14 -18.20
C LYS A 81 12.88 0.63 -18.01
N MET A 82 13.98 0.05 -17.54
CA MET A 82 14.07 -1.38 -17.26
C MET A 82 13.00 -1.83 -16.25
N VAL A 83 12.80 -1.07 -15.17
CA VAL A 83 11.77 -1.39 -14.17
C VAL A 83 10.36 -1.26 -14.74
N VAL A 84 10.08 -0.21 -15.51
CA VAL A 84 8.77 -0.03 -16.16
C VAL A 84 8.46 -1.19 -17.10
N GLU A 85 9.44 -1.64 -17.90
CA GLU A 85 9.29 -2.80 -18.77
C GLU A 85 9.12 -4.11 -17.99
N GLU A 86 9.84 -4.29 -16.89
CA GLU A 86 9.68 -5.45 -16.02
C GLU A 86 8.26 -5.52 -15.44
N VAL A 87 7.74 -4.40 -14.94
CA VAL A 87 6.36 -4.31 -14.40
C VAL A 87 5.32 -4.60 -15.50
N ARG A 88 5.55 -4.16 -16.74
CA ARG A 88 4.70 -4.54 -17.88
C ARG A 88 4.76 -6.05 -18.16
N LYS A 89 5.96 -6.65 -18.14
CA LYS A 89 6.16 -8.11 -18.31
C LYS A 89 5.51 -8.94 -17.21
N MET A 90 5.37 -8.39 -16.00
CA MET A 90 4.60 -9.00 -14.91
C MET A 90 3.08 -9.00 -15.16
N GLY A 91 2.60 -8.33 -16.20
CA GLY A 91 1.18 -8.29 -16.58
C GLY A 91 0.42 -7.07 -16.09
N PHE A 92 1.08 -6.07 -15.50
CA PHE A 92 0.41 -4.82 -15.13
C PHE A 92 0.13 -3.95 -16.37
N GLU A 93 -1.12 -3.55 -16.52
CA GLU A 93 -1.55 -2.65 -17.60
C GLU A 93 -1.29 -1.18 -17.23
N PRO A 94 -0.53 -0.40 -18.04
CA PRO A 94 -0.18 1.00 -17.75
C PRO A 94 -1.35 1.92 -17.40
N VAL A 95 -2.53 1.67 -17.98
CA VAL A 95 -3.75 2.48 -17.75
C VAL A 95 -4.36 2.26 -16.36
N LYS A 96 -4.05 1.14 -15.69
CA LYS A 96 -4.61 0.79 -14.38
C LYS A 96 -3.77 1.37 -13.25
N CYS A 97 -4.43 1.78 -12.17
CA CYS A 97 -3.75 2.37 -11.01
C CYS A 97 -2.70 1.46 -10.35
N HIS A 98 -2.88 0.13 -10.42
CA HIS A 98 -1.92 -0.81 -9.85
C HIS A 98 -0.57 -0.79 -10.57
N PHE A 99 -0.51 -0.39 -11.85
CA PHE A 99 0.74 -0.26 -12.58
C PHE A 99 1.70 0.73 -11.93
N ILE A 100 1.22 1.94 -11.63
CA ILE A 100 2.07 2.97 -11.01
C ILE A 100 2.52 2.55 -9.61
N TRP A 101 1.66 1.84 -8.86
CA TRP A 101 2.04 1.29 -7.55
C TRP A 101 3.10 0.19 -7.67
N ALA A 102 3.02 -0.68 -8.67
CA ALA A 102 4.04 -1.70 -8.92
C ALA A 102 5.38 -1.07 -9.32
N CYS A 103 5.38 -0.05 -10.20
CA CYS A 103 6.58 0.72 -10.52
C CYS A 103 7.17 1.38 -9.26
N GLN A 104 6.36 2.04 -8.44
CA GLN A 104 6.81 2.65 -7.18
C GLN A 104 7.52 1.65 -6.27
N VAL A 105 6.93 0.46 -6.10
CA VAL A 105 7.45 -0.60 -5.25
C VAL A 105 8.78 -1.12 -5.81
N LYS A 106 8.83 -1.47 -7.11
CA LYS A 106 10.06 -2.00 -7.73
C LYS A 106 11.19 -0.98 -7.75
N LEU A 107 10.92 0.29 -8.05
CA LEU A 107 11.92 1.36 -7.99
C LEU A 107 12.42 1.64 -6.57
N GLY A 108 11.62 1.31 -5.56
CA GLY A 108 11.96 1.51 -4.15
C GLY A 108 12.72 0.35 -3.50
N LEU A 109 12.88 -0.78 -4.20
CA LEU A 109 13.49 -2.00 -3.65
C LEU A 109 14.66 -2.45 -4.53
N SER A 110 15.77 -2.86 -3.91
CA SER A 110 16.81 -3.59 -4.63
C SER A 110 16.30 -4.97 -5.03
N GLU A 111 16.92 -5.56 -6.05
CA GLU A 111 16.59 -6.92 -6.49
C GLU A 111 16.78 -7.95 -5.36
N THR A 112 17.81 -7.76 -4.53
CA THR A 112 18.05 -8.59 -3.34
C THR A 112 16.94 -8.48 -2.30
N MET A 113 16.41 -7.26 -2.08
CA MET A 113 15.30 -7.01 -1.16
C MET A 113 13.99 -7.58 -1.70
N TRP A 114 13.77 -7.45 -3.01
CA TRP A 114 12.63 -8.04 -3.70
C TRP A 114 12.60 -9.56 -3.54
N LYS A 115 13.71 -10.23 -3.88
CA LYS A 115 13.84 -11.69 -3.73
C LYS A 115 13.66 -12.13 -2.28
N ARG A 116 14.29 -11.45 -1.32
CA ARG A 116 14.13 -11.77 0.11
C ARG A 116 12.67 -11.70 0.57
N LYS A 117 11.91 -10.72 0.08
CA LYS A 117 10.49 -10.57 0.39
C LYS A 117 9.66 -11.65 -0.27
N TRP A 118 9.97 -12.00 -1.51
CA TRP A 118 9.35 -13.11 -2.22
C TRP A 118 9.52 -14.44 -1.46
N ASP A 119 10.77 -14.78 -1.14
CA ASP A 119 11.12 -15.99 -0.40
C ASP A 119 10.48 -16.03 1.00
N TYR A 120 10.25 -14.86 1.61
CA TYR A 120 9.55 -14.77 2.88
C TYR A 120 8.08 -15.18 2.79
N PHE A 121 7.36 -14.76 1.74
CA PHE A 121 5.99 -15.23 1.52
C PHE A 121 5.96 -16.74 1.23
N LYS A 122 6.94 -17.27 0.49
CA LYS A 122 7.07 -18.73 0.26
C LYS A 122 7.27 -19.50 1.56
N LYS A 123 8.08 -18.99 2.49
CA LYS A 123 8.28 -19.62 3.81
C LYS A 123 7.00 -19.69 4.64
N TRP A 124 6.06 -18.78 4.43
CA TRP A 124 4.74 -18.82 5.05
C TRP A 124 3.76 -19.77 4.36
N GLY A 125 4.15 -20.40 3.24
CA GLY A 125 3.34 -21.38 2.52
C GLY A 125 2.71 -20.86 1.24
N TRP A 126 2.99 -19.63 0.80
CA TRP A 126 2.45 -19.12 -0.47
C TRP A 126 3.21 -19.73 -1.65
N SER A 127 2.47 -20.20 -2.65
CA SER A 127 3.01 -20.56 -3.96
C SER A 127 3.45 -19.33 -4.76
N ASP A 128 4.29 -19.52 -5.78
CA ASP A 128 4.70 -18.42 -6.65
C ASP A 128 3.50 -17.76 -7.35
N ASP A 129 2.46 -18.53 -7.71
CA ASP A 129 1.25 -18.01 -8.34
C ASP A 129 0.37 -17.21 -7.38
N GLU A 130 0.28 -17.64 -6.13
CA GLU A 130 -0.40 -16.86 -5.08
C GLU A 130 0.32 -15.54 -4.81
N ILE A 131 1.65 -15.53 -4.75
CA ILE A 131 2.41 -14.28 -4.59
C ILE A 131 2.21 -13.36 -5.80
N ARG A 132 2.23 -13.89 -7.04
CA ARG A 132 1.93 -13.11 -8.25
C ARG A 132 0.52 -12.52 -8.20
N SER A 133 -0.47 -13.35 -7.88
CA SER A 133 -1.88 -12.92 -7.78
C SER A 133 -2.06 -11.84 -6.71
N ALA A 134 -1.45 -12.03 -5.54
CA ALA A 134 -1.44 -11.06 -4.45
C ALA A 134 -0.79 -9.74 -4.87
N LEU A 135 0.36 -9.79 -5.55
CA LEU A 135 1.07 -8.62 -6.07
C LEU A 135 0.21 -7.86 -7.08
N MET A 136 -0.46 -8.57 -8.00
CA MET A 136 -1.35 -7.96 -9.00
C MET A 136 -2.54 -7.22 -8.36
N LYS A 137 -3.09 -7.76 -7.27
CA LYS A 137 -4.19 -7.15 -6.51
C LYS A 137 -3.72 -6.01 -5.60
N GLN A 138 -2.51 -6.09 -5.06
CA GLN A 138 -1.97 -5.08 -4.14
C GLN A 138 -0.44 -5.05 -4.18
N PRO A 139 0.18 -4.28 -5.09
CA PRO A 139 1.64 -4.23 -5.21
C PRO A 139 2.35 -3.79 -3.94
N LYS A 140 1.70 -2.94 -3.14
CA LYS A 140 2.27 -2.36 -1.92
C LYS A 140 2.52 -3.38 -0.80
N ILE A 141 2.04 -4.62 -0.91
CA ILE A 141 2.41 -5.68 0.04
C ILE A 141 3.92 -5.88 0.11
N MET A 142 4.62 -5.72 -1.02
CA MET A 142 6.07 -5.82 -1.07
C MET A 142 6.77 -4.66 -0.38
N SER A 143 6.10 -3.54 -0.08
CA SER A 143 6.66 -2.45 0.72
C SER A 143 6.44 -2.63 2.23
N VAL A 144 5.59 -3.56 2.66
CA VAL A 144 5.30 -3.79 4.09
C VAL A 144 6.53 -4.39 4.79
N SER A 145 6.80 -3.99 6.03
CA SER A 145 7.92 -4.56 6.78
C SER A 145 7.67 -6.03 7.10
N GLN A 146 8.72 -6.85 7.03
CA GLN A 146 8.63 -8.29 7.30
C GLN A 146 8.01 -8.57 8.69
N LYS A 147 8.45 -7.85 9.72
CA LYS A 147 7.90 -7.94 11.09
C LYS A 147 6.40 -7.67 11.16
N LYS A 148 5.86 -6.77 10.33
CA LYS A 148 4.42 -6.52 10.29
C LYS A 148 3.68 -7.67 9.60
N VAL A 149 4.20 -8.14 8.46
CA VAL A 149 3.65 -9.30 7.75
C VAL A 149 3.61 -10.52 8.68
N GLU A 150 4.72 -10.82 9.36
CA GLU A 150 4.84 -11.91 10.32
C GLU A 150 3.73 -11.91 11.36
N LYS A 151 3.57 -10.78 12.06
CA LYS A 151 2.56 -10.66 13.12
C LYS A 151 1.13 -10.82 12.60
N VAL A 152 0.85 -10.36 11.38
CA VAL A 152 -0.49 -10.51 10.80
C VAL A 152 -0.75 -11.94 10.35
N LEU A 153 0.23 -12.57 9.69
CA LEU A 153 0.09 -13.96 9.24
C LEU A 153 0.00 -14.92 10.43
N ASP A 154 0.83 -14.74 11.45
CA ASP A 154 0.79 -15.52 12.68
C ASP A 154 -0.58 -15.43 13.35
N PHE A 155 -1.11 -14.22 13.55
CA PHE A 155 -2.44 -14.05 14.11
C PHE A 155 -3.54 -14.67 13.24
N LEU A 156 -3.54 -14.43 11.92
CA LEU A 156 -4.62 -14.92 11.05
C LEU A 156 -4.60 -16.45 10.89
N VAL A 157 -3.42 -17.04 10.72
CA VAL A 157 -3.28 -18.47 10.42
C VAL A 157 -3.22 -19.30 11.70
N ASN A 158 -2.39 -18.90 12.68
CA ASN A 158 -2.18 -19.69 13.87
C ASN A 158 -3.25 -19.45 14.94
N ASP A 159 -3.59 -18.18 15.23
CA ASP A 159 -4.58 -17.87 16.27
C ASP A 159 -6.01 -18.01 15.74
N MET A 160 -6.28 -17.47 14.56
CA MET A 160 -7.62 -17.38 13.98
C MET A 160 -7.97 -18.53 13.02
N ARG A 161 -7.01 -19.41 12.70
CA ARG A 161 -7.21 -20.62 11.87
C ARG A 161 -7.72 -20.36 10.44
N TRP A 162 -7.39 -19.21 9.86
CA TRP A 162 -7.63 -18.96 8.44
C TRP A 162 -6.64 -19.74 7.57
N GLU A 163 -7.12 -20.22 6.44
CA GLU A 163 -6.25 -20.86 5.46
C GLU A 163 -5.28 -19.85 4.86
N ILE A 164 -4.01 -20.26 4.73
CA ILE A 164 -2.96 -19.36 4.23
C ILE A 164 -3.25 -18.86 2.81
N SER A 165 -3.87 -19.70 1.98
CA SER A 165 -4.29 -19.38 0.61
C SER A 165 -5.42 -18.34 0.57
N GLU A 166 -6.33 -18.35 1.55
CA GLU A 166 -7.36 -17.32 1.71
C GLU A 166 -6.72 -15.97 2.03
N VAL A 167 -5.71 -15.95 2.91
CA VAL A 167 -4.95 -14.74 3.23
C VAL A 167 -4.22 -14.21 1.99
N ALA A 168 -3.60 -15.10 1.20
CA ALA A 168 -2.95 -14.75 -0.07
C ALA A 168 -3.93 -14.17 -1.09
N SER A 169 -5.17 -14.66 -1.11
CA SER A 169 -6.23 -14.16 -1.98
C SER A 169 -6.66 -12.72 -1.66
N CYS A 170 -6.40 -12.27 -0.42
CA CYS A 170 -6.79 -10.97 0.13
C CYS A 170 -5.60 -10.16 0.67
N PRO A 171 -4.62 -9.81 -0.18
CA PRO A 171 -3.32 -9.26 0.26
C PRO A 171 -3.40 -7.93 1.03
N ILE A 172 -4.49 -7.18 0.89
CA ILE A 172 -4.67 -5.93 1.64
C ILE A 172 -4.79 -6.14 3.16
N VAL A 173 -5.13 -7.35 3.64
CA VAL A 173 -5.26 -7.63 5.08
C VAL A 173 -3.94 -7.42 5.84
N VAL A 174 -2.79 -7.72 5.23
CA VAL A 174 -1.47 -7.50 5.85
C VAL A 174 -1.11 -6.01 5.97
N MET A 175 -1.85 -5.13 5.29
CA MET A 175 -1.64 -3.69 5.33
C MET A 175 -2.44 -3.00 6.44
N HIS A 176 -3.52 -3.61 6.93
CA HIS A 176 -4.30 -3.07 8.05
C HIS A 176 -3.52 -3.07 9.37
N SER A 177 -4.02 -2.33 10.38
CA SER A 177 -3.44 -2.37 11.72
C SER A 177 -3.83 -3.67 12.40
N LEU A 178 -2.85 -4.46 12.85
CA LEU A 178 -3.16 -5.69 13.57
C LEU A 178 -3.98 -5.41 14.84
N GLU A 179 -3.48 -4.51 15.69
CA GLU A 179 -4.08 -4.25 17.01
C GLU A 179 -5.38 -3.45 16.94
N ASN A 180 -5.47 -2.48 16.03
CA ASN A 180 -6.59 -1.52 16.02
C ASN A 180 -7.66 -1.83 14.97
N TRP A 181 -7.46 -2.85 14.13
CA TRP A 181 -8.37 -3.13 13.03
C TRP A 181 -8.60 -4.63 12.85
N THR A 182 -7.55 -5.41 12.65
CA THR A 182 -7.68 -6.85 12.40
C THR A 182 -8.15 -7.60 13.64
N LYS A 183 -7.46 -7.47 14.77
CA LYS A 183 -7.78 -8.18 16.03
C LYS A 183 -9.19 -7.90 16.55
N PRO A 184 -9.64 -6.63 16.69
CA PRO A 184 -10.99 -6.35 17.20
C PRO A 184 -12.09 -7.05 16.40
N ARG A 185 -11.91 -7.12 15.08
CA ARG A 185 -12.89 -7.71 14.17
C ARG A 185 -12.85 -9.22 14.19
N CYS A 186 -11.66 -9.81 14.07
CA CYS A 186 -11.48 -11.26 14.11
C CYS A 186 -11.97 -11.85 15.45
N LEU A 187 -11.65 -11.22 16.57
CA LEU A 187 -12.07 -11.70 17.89
C LEU A 187 -13.58 -11.57 18.10
N LEU A 188 -14.22 -10.50 17.60
CA LEU A 188 -15.68 -10.41 17.61
C LEU A 188 -16.31 -11.52 16.76
N ILE A 189 -15.77 -11.79 15.57
CA ILE A 189 -16.26 -12.89 14.73
C ILE A 189 -16.10 -14.25 15.43
N GLN A 190 -14.98 -14.48 16.13
CA GLN A 190 -14.77 -15.71 16.91
C GLN A 190 -15.80 -15.85 18.03
N PHE A 191 -16.16 -14.76 18.70
CA PHE A 191 -17.25 -14.75 19.68
C PHE A 191 -18.60 -15.08 19.03
N LEU A 192 -18.94 -14.46 17.91
CA LEU A 192 -20.19 -14.75 17.19
C LEU A 192 -20.24 -16.20 16.69
N LEU A 193 -19.10 -16.76 16.26
CA LEU A 193 -18.98 -18.16 15.88
C LEU A 193 -19.21 -19.10 17.06
N SER A 194 -18.69 -18.80 18.25
CA SER A 194 -18.90 -19.63 19.45
C SER A 194 -20.34 -19.59 19.95
N LYS A 195 -21.09 -18.54 19.62
CA LYS A 195 -22.54 -18.43 19.83
C LYS A 195 -23.39 -19.06 18.71
N GLY A 196 -22.78 -19.53 17.62
CA GLY A 196 -23.49 -20.05 16.45
C GLY A 196 -24.24 -19.01 15.61
N ALA A 197 -23.96 -17.71 15.83
CA ALA A 197 -24.69 -16.59 15.23
C ALA A 197 -24.26 -16.28 13.77
N VAL A 198 -23.08 -16.75 13.37
CA VAL A 198 -22.51 -16.60 12.03
C VAL A 198 -21.95 -17.93 11.52
N LYS A 199 -21.83 -18.07 10.20
CA LYS A 199 -21.26 -19.26 9.56
C LYS A 199 -19.73 -19.25 9.65
N LYS A 200 -19.12 -20.44 9.57
CA LYS A 200 -17.66 -20.64 9.62
C LYS A 200 -16.93 -20.14 8.37
N ASP A 201 -17.61 -20.06 7.23
CA ASP A 201 -17.07 -19.72 5.91
C ASP A 201 -17.16 -18.22 5.56
N LEU A 202 -17.01 -17.35 6.57
CA LEU A 202 -16.94 -15.91 6.31
C LEU A 202 -15.73 -15.60 5.45
N ALA A 203 -15.83 -14.65 4.53
CA ALA A 203 -14.68 -14.22 3.72
C ALA A 203 -13.83 -13.18 4.47
N LEU A 204 -12.49 -13.28 4.42
CA LEU A 204 -11.57 -12.27 5.01
C LEU A 204 -11.90 -10.85 4.55
N SER A 205 -12.30 -10.70 3.30
CA SER A 205 -12.68 -9.41 2.71
C SER A 205 -13.90 -8.79 3.42
N SER A 206 -14.87 -9.61 3.84
CA SER A 206 -16.06 -9.15 4.55
C SER A 206 -15.75 -8.72 5.98
N VAL A 207 -14.81 -9.39 6.64
CA VAL A 207 -14.44 -9.15 8.04
C VAL A 207 -13.42 -8.01 8.14
N ILE A 208 -12.28 -8.13 7.46
CA ILE A 208 -11.13 -7.23 7.66
C ILE A 208 -11.17 -6.07 6.67
N VAL A 209 -11.51 -6.31 5.40
CA VAL A 209 -11.38 -5.25 4.37
C VAL A 209 -12.58 -4.30 4.34
N SER A 210 -13.71 -4.70 4.93
CA SER A 210 -14.90 -3.87 5.02
C SER A 210 -14.64 -2.56 5.75
N VAL A 211 -15.32 -1.50 5.31
CA VAL A 211 -15.33 -0.21 6.00
C VAL A 211 -16.02 -0.33 7.36
N GLU A 212 -15.59 0.49 8.32
CA GLU A 212 -16.04 0.40 9.72
C GLU A 212 -17.56 0.39 9.85
N ARG A 213 -18.26 1.31 9.18
CA ARG A 213 -19.72 1.39 9.20
C ARG A 213 -20.38 0.06 8.82
N ARG A 214 -19.89 -0.57 7.74
CA ARG A 214 -20.43 -1.85 7.25
C ARG A 214 -20.14 -2.99 8.22
N PHE A 215 -18.94 -3.03 8.80
CA PHE A 215 -18.61 -4.03 9.81
C PHE A 215 -19.52 -3.91 11.03
N VAL A 216 -19.70 -2.68 11.55
CA VAL A 216 -20.57 -2.39 12.69
C VAL A 216 -22.03 -2.75 12.41
N GLU A 217 -22.56 -2.39 11.24
CA GLU A 217 -23.92 -2.76 10.85
C GLU A 217 -24.10 -4.29 10.80
N ASN A 218 -23.17 -4.99 10.15
CA ASN A 218 -23.31 -6.42 9.87
C ASN A 218 -23.03 -7.32 11.08
N TYR A 219 -22.13 -6.93 11.99
CA TYR A 219 -21.64 -7.81 13.06
C TYR A 219 -21.84 -7.25 14.47
N VAL A 220 -22.02 -5.94 14.63
CA VAL A 220 -22.22 -5.33 15.95
C VAL A 220 -23.72 -5.07 16.17
N LYS A 221 -24.32 -4.14 15.40
CA LYS A 221 -25.72 -3.74 15.55
C LYS A 221 -26.69 -4.88 15.28
N LYS A 222 -26.39 -5.72 14.28
CA LYS A 222 -27.23 -6.87 13.93
C LYS A 222 -27.37 -7.86 15.08
N TYR A 223 -26.32 -8.06 15.87
CA TYR A 223 -26.27 -9.11 16.89
C TYR A 223 -26.34 -8.58 18.32
N CYS A 224 -26.25 -7.27 18.55
CA CYS A 224 -26.26 -6.72 19.91
C CYS A 224 -27.59 -6.85 20.65
N ALA A 225 -28.71 -7.01 19.94
CA ALA A 225 -30.00 -7.24 20.58
C ALA A 225 -30.10 -8.66 21.16
N GLU A 226 -29.53 -9.65 20.48
CA GLU A 226 -29.52 -11.06 20.90
C GLU A 226 -28.35 -11.37 21.85
N PHE A 227 -27.20 -10.73 21.60
CA PHE A 227 -25.98 -10.87 22.39
C PHE A 227 -25.49 -9.48 22.85
N PRO A 228 -26.03 -8.93 23.95
CA PRO A 228 -25.64 -7.61 24.45
C PRO A 228 -24.14 -7.44 24.68
N GLU A 229 -23.43 -8.52 25.01
CA GLU A 229 -21.98 -8.54 25.22
C GLU A 229 -21.18 -8.14 23.97
N VAL A 230 -21.77 -8.21 22.76
CA VAL A 230 -21.14 -7.79 21.51
C VAL A 230 -20.71 -6.33 21.55
N LEU A 231 -21.53 -5.45 22.14
CA LEU A 231 -21.23 -4.02 22.23
C LEU A 231 -20.04 -3.77 23.17
N GLU A 232 -20.06 -4.38 24.35
CA GLU A 232 -19.00 -4.24 25.35
C GLU A 232 -17.69 -4.85 24.84
N LEU A 233 -17.75 -6.04 24.24
CA LEU A 233 -16.59 -6.70 23.66
C LEU A 233 -15.97 -5.84 22.56
N TYR A 234 -16.76 -5.38 21.58
CA TYR A 234 -16.21 -4.58 20.49
C TYR A 234 -15.67 -3.22 20.97
N ALA A 235 -16.34 -2.58 21.93
CA ALA A 235 -15.85 -1.35 22.55
C ALA A 235 -14.51 -1.60 23.28
N SER A 236 -14.41 -2.63 24.12
CA SER A 236 -13.17 -2.93 24.85
C SER A 236 -11.97 -3.24 23.93
N LEU A 237 -12.23 -3.90 22.78
CA LEU A 237 -11.21 -4.22 21.79
C LEU A 237 -10.74 -2.99 20.99
N THR A 238 -11.61 -2.00 20.79
CA THR A 238 -11.32 -0.78 20.03
C THR A 238 -10.81 0.38 20.89
N LEU A 239 -11.09 0.37 22.20
CA LEU A 239 -10.72 1.41 23.17
C LEU A 239 -9.31 1.28 23.76
N LYS A 240 -8.51 0.25 23.40
CA LYS A 240 -7.06 0.18 23.71
C LYS A 240 -6.21 1.29 23.06
N LYS A 241 -6.83 2.40 22.63
CA LYS A 241 -6.21 3.65 22.20
C LYS A 241 -5.37 4.22 23.34
N LYS A 242 -4.07 3.92 23.40
CA LYS A 242 -3.15 4.83 24.12
C LYS A 242 -3.21 6.18 23.39
N PRO A 243 -3.56 7.29 24.08
CA PRO A 243 -3.37 8.61 23.48
C PRO A 243 -1.88 8.74 23.14
N LYS A 244 -1.57 9.15 21.92
CA LYS A 244 -0.21 9.58 21.59
C LYS A 244 0.11 10.71 22.56
N GLN A 245 1.09 10.50 23.45
CA GLN A 245 1.62 11.60 24.24
C GLN A 245 2.03 12.72 23.27
N PRO A 246 1.67 13.98 23.54
CA PRO A 246 2.17 15.09 22.75
C PRO A 246 3.70 15.04 22.82
N VAL A 247 4.33 15.03 21.66
CA VAL A 247 5.77 15.19 21.55
C VAL A 247 6.09 16.54 22.18
N LYS A 248 6.78 16.51 23.32
CA LYS A 248 7.39 17.71 23.94
C LYS A 248 8.47 18.26 23.04
#